data_AF-A0A5Q4BS02-F1
#
_entry.id   AF-A0A5Q4BS02-F1
#
_cell.length_a   1.000
_cell.length_b   1.000
_cell.length_c   1.000
_cell.angle_alpha   90.00
_cell.angle_beta   90.00
_cell.angle_gamma   90.00
#
_symmetry.space_group_name_H-M   'P 1'
#
loop_
_entity.id
_entity.type
_entity.pdbx_description
1 polymer ?
#
loop_
_entity_poly.entity_id
_entity_poly.type
_entity_poly.pdbx_seq_one_letter_code
_entity_poly.pdbx_strand_id
1 'polypeptide(L)'
;MSGASERTSLKDEVAAAENGRSQSGMGSTSRGTRIGHKKSRNGCQQCKKRRVKCDESRPCRNCVRHNVKCSLVLTPFPAPLPSVGESPKPAFEAANTATPGSVREASTTSRPESRPEGPSPQLSSLKDKVAAIQGLLSEFSAEVDALNHGSRDSFSGSTYGSVQGESRDAHGVSKADWMVDMQLIHHFTSNTAHTLSENPDFVHLWTTTVPQIAFSNDFLLHGILAISAIHMAHCNPDKKEKYATISARHQNIALSQFSPGLTEIGENNADAYVLHAICIFLVNTYSIANPQGPITSTDVAQSFILLQGIRSILALPFAHRYISNGPLARWLYQGSIEPAGRGNYSSKIDDLLNLTRSMAPSDDTVTCQAALEGLKQTFAAVSTPQHRKGLVWRWAVSLPQSFLELMSQNHPMALVILMYYAALVHAFERNMWYLTGWGSNVASALDKAIQEPWREWIQWPLRCIREGVDIREIEPLKPVEGNPRTQLPTINFNLGLFRPSEPP
;
A
#
# COMPACT_ATOMS: atom_id res chain seq x y z
N MET A 1 -13.18 60.26 -43.50
CA MET A 1 -12.10 60.74 -42.62
C MET A 1 -11.50 59.53 -41.92
N SER A 2 -10.18 59.41 -41.88
CA SER A 2 -9.47 58.28 -41.27
C SER A 2 -9.20 58.51 -39.79
N GLY A 3 -9.27 57.44 -38.99
CA GLY A 3 -8.98 57.45 -37.56
C GLY A 3 -8.54 56.06 -37.12
N ALA A 4 -7.29 55.72 -37.39
CA ALA A 4 -6.69 54.50 -36.86
C ALA A 4 -6.36 54.70 -35.37
N SER A 5 -6.62 53.68 -34.56
CA SER A 5 -6.18 53.62 -33.16
C SER A 5 -5.31 52.38 -33.01
N GLU A 6 -3.99 52.61 -32.89
CA GLU A 6 -3.01 51.54 -32.77
C GLU A 6 -3.09 50.88 -31.39
N ARG A 7 -3.00 49.55 -31.34
CA ARG A 7 -2.76 48.83 -30.09
C ARG A 7 -1.26 48.74 -29.86
N THR A 8 -0.75 49.48 -28.88
CA THR A 8 0.61 49.31 -28.35
C THR A 8 0.81 47.90 -27.82
N SER A 9 2.05 47.42 -27.83
CA SER A 9 2.36 46.02 -27.49
C SER A 9 2.80 45.88 -26.05
N LEU A 10 2.48 44.75 -25.43
CA LEU A 10 2.95 44.36 -24.08
C LEU A 10 4.48 44.32 -23.93
N LYS A 11 5.26 44.47 -25.01
CA LYS A 11 6.71 44.64 -24.96
C LYS A 11 7.14 46.04 -24.50
N ASP A 12 6.35 47.07 -24.79
CA ASP A 12 6.73 48.46 -24.58
C ASP A 12 6.63 48.86 -23.09
N GLU A 13 5.64 48.30 -22.38
CA GLU A 13 5.49 48.49 -20.92
C GLU A 13 6.60 47.80 -20.11
N VAL A 14 7.12 46.66 -20.58
CA VAL A 14 8.18 45.92 -19.89
C VAL A 14 9.51 46.68 -19.92
N ALA A 15 9.84 47.33 -21.05
CA ALA A 15 11.05 48.13 -21.19
C ALA A 15 11.10 49.36 -20.25
N ALA A 16 9.95 49.87 -19.82
CA ALA A 16 9.85 50.98 -18.88
C ALA A 16 10.19 50.56 -17.43
N ALA A 17 10.06 49.28 -17.07
CA ALA A 17 10.25 48.81 -15.71
C ALA A 17 11.72 48.61 -15.30
N GLU A 18 12.61 48.30 -16.24
CA GLU A 18 13.97 47.84 -15.93
C GLU A 18 14.99 48.97 -15.68
N ASN A 19 14.77 50.17 -16.21
CA ASN A 19 15.67 51.34 -16.02
C ASN A 19 15.48 52.08 -14.67
N GLY A 20 14.72 51.50 -13.74
CA GLY A 20 14.09 52.21 -12.62
C GLY A 20 14.88 52.37 -11.30
N ARG A 21 16.21 52.18 -11.23
CA ARG A 21 16.97 52.49 -9.98
C ARG A 21 18.48 52.63 -10.10
N SER A 22 19.02 53.71 -9.52
CA SER A 22 20.46 53.84 -9.21
C SER A 22 20.74 54.85 -8.08
N GLN A 23 21.67 54.47 -7.20
CA GLN A 23 22.50 55.30 -6.29
C GLN A 23 21.86 56.25 -5.25
N SER A 24 21.99 55.89 -3.97
CA SER A 24 22.45 56.74 -2.84
C SER A 24 22.66 55.84 -1.60
N GLY A 25 23.61 56.04 -0.69
CA GLY A 25 24.76 56.95 -0.64
C GLY A 25 25.77 56.49 0.43
N MET A 26 26.99 57.02 0.44
CA MET A 26 28.08 56.61 1.36
C MET A 26 27.91 57.26 2.75
N GLY A 27 28.06 56.51 3.86
CA GLY A 27 27.82 57.09 5.19
C GLY A 27 28.41 56.34 6.41
N SER A 28 29.47 56.94 6.99
CA SER A 28 29.97 56.83 8.38
C SER A 28 30.17 55.45 9.04
N THR A 29 31.40 55.20 9.51
CA THR A 29 31.74 54.09 10.41
C THR A 29 31.47 54.42 11.88
N SER A 30 30.65 53.64 12.58
CA SER A 30 30.57 53.63 14.04
C SER A 30 30.98 52.27 14.62
N ARG A 31 31.94 52.25 15.56
CA ARG A 31 32.35 51.03 16.26
C ARG A 31 31.36 50.76 17.39
N GLY A 32 30.53 49.74 17.22
CA GLY A 32 29.30 49.57 17.98
C GLY A 32 29.44 49.18 19.46
N THR A 33 28.36 49.44 20.20
CA THR A 33 28.11 48.86 21.52
C THR A 33 27.71 47.39 21.38
N ARG A 34 28.44 46.46 22.03
CA ARG A 34 28.10 45.03 22.01
C ARG A 34 26.88 44.74 22.88
N ILE A 35 25.68 44.75 22.28
CA ILE A 35 24.46 44.25 22.93
C ILE A 35 24.64 42.76 23.25
N GLY A 36 24.60 42.41 24.53
CA GLY A 36 24.78 41.04 25.02
C GLY A 36 23.58 40.16 24.67
N HIS A 37 23.61 39.47 23.52
CA HIS A 37 22.52 38.59 23.11
C HIS A 37 22.40 37.35 24.01
N LYS A 38 21.22 37.15 24.60
CA LYS A 38 20.83 35.97 25.38
C LYS A 38 21.05 34.71 24.53
N LYS A 39 21.98 33.84 24.96
CA LYS A 39 22.41 32.66 24.19
C LYS A 39 21.22 31.70 23.96
N SER A 40 20.94 31.40 22.70
CA SER A 40 20.04 30.32 22.31
C SER A 40 20.62 28.98 22.83
N ARG A 41 19.90 28.33 23.75
CA ARG A 41 20.31 27.02 24.30
C ARG A 41 20.20 25.94 23.22
N ASN A 42 19.13 25.95 22.42
CA ASN A 42 18.77 24.84 21.53
C ASN A 42 19.18 25.05 20.07
N GLY A 43 19.84 26.17 19.74
CA GLY A 43 20.28 26.48 18.37
C GLY A 43 21.22 25.45 17.74
N CYS A 44 21.20 25.37 16.41
CA CYS A 44 21.98 24.37 15.65
C CYS A 44 23.50 24.58 15.78
N GLN A 45 24.27 23.51 15.57
CA GLN A 45 25.74 23.50 15.62
C GLN A 45 26.36 24.49 14.63
N GLN A 46 25.78 24.63 13.43
CA GLN A 46 26.26 25.57 12.40
C GLN A 46 26.12 27.03 12.86
N CYS A 47 25.00 27.41 13.48
CA CYS A 47 24.81 28.76 14.04
C CYS A 47 25.72 28.98 15.26
N LYS A 48 25.84 27.98 16.16
CA LYS A 48 26.74 28.02 17.32
C LYS A 48 28.21 28.18 16.90
N LYS A 49 28.69 27.40 15.93
CA LYS A 49 30.06 27.49 15.36
C LYS A 49 30.32 28.86 14.72
N ARG A 50 29.34 29.42 14.02
CA ARG A 50 29.38 30.77 13.43
C ARG A 50 29.14 31.91 14.43
N ARG A 51 28.85 31.61 15.70
CA ARG A 51 28.54 32.58 16.78
C ARG A 51 27.36 33.52 16.46
N VAL A 52 26.42 33.08 15.62
CA VAL A 52 25.21 33.82 15.24
C VAL A 52 23.96 33.28 15.93
N LYS A 53 22.94 34.13 16.10
CA LYS A 53 21.64 33.68 16.64
C LYS A 53 21.03 32.63 15.70
N CYS A 54 20.57 31.53 16.27
CA CYS A 54 19.73 30.55 15.60
C CYS A 54 18.26 30.94 15.79
N ASP A 55 17.45 30.74 14.76
CA ASP A 55 15.99 30.89 14.78
C ASP A 55 15.25 29.61 15.19
N GLU A 56 15.99 28.52 15.50
CA GLU A 56 15.54 27.24 16.05
C GLU A 56 14.50 26.45 15.22
N SER A 57 14.04 27.00 14.08
CA SER A 57 13.27 26.29 13.07
C SER A 57 14.08 25.16 12.39
N ARG A 58 13.39 24.24 11.70
CA ARG A 58 13.99 23.02 11.11
C ARG A 58 13.65 22.90 9.61
N PRO A 59 14.62 23.03 8.68
CA PRO A 59 15.95 23.60 8.87
C PRO A 59 15.91 25.08 9.26
N CYS A 60 16.90 25.56 10.01
CA CYS A 60 16.88 26.94 10.49
C CYS A 60 17.20 27.91 9.34
N ARG A 61 16.51 29.06 9.28
CA ARG A 61 16.60 30.02 8.16
C ARG A 61 18.04 30.47 7.88
N ASN A 62 18.85 30.59 8.94
CA ASN A 62 20.26 30.99 8.83
C ASN A 62 21.19 29.87 8.27
N CYS A 63 20.77 28.60 8.32
CA CYS A 63 21.44 27.52 7.58
C CYS A 63 21.03 27.50 6.11
N VAL A 64 19.72 27.66 5.84
CA VAL A 64 19.16 27.73 4.47
C VAL A 64 19.80 28.88 3.67
N ARG A 65 19.81 30.11 4.22
CA ARG A 65 20.36 31.30 3.57
C ARG A 65 21.85 31.19 3.20
N HIS A 66 22.58 30.32 3.88
CA HIS A 66 24.01 30.09 3.66
C HIS A 66 24.30 28.72 3.06
N ASN A 67 23.30 28.05 2.48
CA ASN A 67 23.35 26.74 1.83
C ASN A 67 24.20 25.69 2.58
N VAL A 68 23.94 25.51 3.89
CA VAL A 68 24.65 24.52 4.73
C VAL A 68 23.68 23.61 5.47
N LYS A 69 24.01 22.30 5.50
CA LYS A 69 23.22 21.25 6.17
C LYS A 69 22.98 21.61 7.64
N CYS A 70 21.72 21.78 8.04
CA CYS A 70 21.34 22.18 9.39
C CYS A 70 21.32 20.98 10.35
N SER A 71 22.11 21.03 11.42
CA SER A 71 22.13 19.94 12.42
C SER A 71 20.81 19.72 13.17
N LEU A 72 19.88 20.69 13.22
CA LEU A 72 18.54 20.47 13.79
C LEU A 72 17.66 19.51 12.95
N VAL A 73 18.07 19.21 11.71
CA VAL A 73 17.47 18.18 10.84
C VAL A 73 18.13 16.80 11.08
N LEU A 74 19.25 16.75 11.82
CA LEU A 74 20.04 15.53 12.06
C LEU A 74 20.04 15.05 13.51
N THR A 75 19.32 15.74 14.40
CA THR A 75 19.17 15.34 15.81
C THR A 75 17.78 14.73 16.05
N PRO A 76 17.70 13.42 16.35
CA PRO A 76 16.52 12.84 17.01
C PRO A 76 16.22 13.59 18.31
N PHE A 77 14.96 13.52 18.77
CA PHE A 77 14.62 14.06 20.09
C PHE A 77 15.23 13.19 21.20
N PRO A 78 15.87 13.77 22.22
CA PRO A 78 16.00 13.11 23.52
C PRO A 78 14.60 12.89 24.11
N ALA A 79 14.39 11.74 24.76
CA ALA A 79 13.16 11.51 25.53
C ALA A 79 13.05 12.51 26.71
N PRO A 80 11.82 12.80 27.21
CA PRO A 80 11.66 13.54 28.45
C PRO A 80 12.35 12.82 29.61
N LEU A 81 13.24 13.50 30.33
CA LEU A 81 13.83 12.96 31.55
C LEU A 81 12.79 13.02 32.68
N PRO A 82 12.62 11.94 33.48
CA PRO A 82 11.80 11.99 34.68
C PRO A 82 12.43 12.92 35.73
N SER A 83 11.58 13.57 36.53
CA SER A 83 12.01 14.44 37.62
C SER A 83 12.62 13.65 38.78
N VAL A 84 13.83 14.00 39.19
CA VAL A 84 14.43 13.49 40.43
C VAL A 84 13.82 14.22 41.63
N GLY A 85 13.23 13.45 42.54
CA GLY A 85 12.85 13.86 43.89
C GLY A 85 13.51 12.91 44.91
N GLU A 86 13.80 13.41 46.11
CA GLU A 86 14.75 12.79 47.03
C GLU A 86 14.27 11.45 47.66
N SER A 87 15.24 10.62 48.05
CA SER A 87 15.05 9.55 49.05
C SER A 87 15.51 10.04 50.43
N PRO A 88 14.96 9.49 51.52
CA PRO A 88 15.84 8.68 52.38
C PRO A 88 15.40 7.22 52.57
N LYS A 89 16.39 6.41 52.95
CA LYS A 89 16.33 5.01 53.47
C LYS A 89 16.10 5.05 55.01
N PRO A 90 15.88 3.94 55.78
CA PRO A 90 16.59 2.64 55.61
C PRO A 90 15.95 1.29 56.06
N ALA A 91 16.54 0.21 55.52
CA ALA A 91 16.74 -1.14 56.09
C ALA A 91 15.49 -2.01 56.45
N PHE A 92 15.58 -3.33 56.63
CA PHE A 92 16.70 -4.30 56.52
C PHE A 92 16.52 -5.21 55.25
N GLU A 93 16.89 -6.49 55.05
CA GLU A 93 17.57 -7.52 55.85
C GLU A 93 18.35 -8.54 54.95
N ALA A 94 18.23 -9.86 55.19
CA ALA A 94 19.04 -10.97 54.67
C ALA A 94 18.17 -12.03 53.92
N ALA A 95 18.65 -13.16 53.37
CA ALA A 95 19.93 -13.86 53.54
C ALA A 95 20.39 -14.75 52.34
N ASN A 96 21.61 -15.26 52.50
CA ASN A 96 22.39 -16.25 51.73
C ASN A 96 21.60 -17.51 51.24
N THR A 97 22.08 -18.33 50.28
CA THR A 97 23.14 -19.35 50.54
C THR A 97 23.80 -19.96 49.27
N ALA A 98 25.14 -19.92 49.27
CA ALA A 98 26.22 -20.77 48.72
C ALA A 98 26.07 -21.85 47.60
N THR A 99 27.14 -21.92 46.78
CA THR A 99 27.72 -23.01 45.92
C THR A 99 28.64 -23.95 46.76
N PRO A 100 29.64 -24.78 46.28
CA PRO A 100 30.19 -25.14 44.92
C PRO A 100 30.57 -26.65 44.67
N GLY A 101 31.17 -26.98 43.50
CA GLY A 101 31.94 -28.22 43.17
C GLY A 101 31.84 -28.59 41.67
N SER A 102 32.85 -28.67 40.77
CA SER A 102 34.30 -29.04 40.77
C SER A 102 34.56 -30.57 40.79
N VAL A 103 35.48 -31.23 40.04
CA VAL A 103 36.78 -30.83 39.41
C VAL A 103 37.16 -31.73 38.18
N ARG A 104 37.75 -31.18 37.08
CA ARG A 104 38.63 -31.82 36.02
C ARG A 104 38.06 -33.04 35.20
N GLU A 105 38.69 -33.58 34.13
CA GLU A 105 40.08 -33.52 33.60
C GLU A 105 40.15 -33.44 32.03
N ALA A 106 41.28 -33.79 31.38
CA ALA A 106 41.64 -33.28 30.02
C ALA A 106 42.24 -34.29 29.01
N SER A 107 42.40 -33.84 27.74
CA SER A 107 42.97 -34.54 26.55
C SER A 107 41.95 -35.40 25.75
N THR A 108 42.05 -35.64 24.43
CA THR A 108 43.13 -35.37 23.43
C THR A 108 42.54 -35.21 22.00
N THR A 109 43.26 -34.50 21.11
CA THR A 109 43.26 -34.60 19.62
C THR A 109 42.02 -35.09 18.83
N SER A 110 41.49 -34.23 17.93
CA SER A 110 41.44 -34.52 16.47
C SER A 110 40.91 -33.33 15.65
N ARG A 111 41.26 -33.29 14.35
CA ARG A 111 40.74 -32.35 13.33
C ARG A 111 40.38 -33.16 12.08
N PRO A 112 39.15 -33.01 11.59
CA PRO A 112 38.87 -32.79 10.15
C PRO A 112 38.35 -31.35 9.98
N GLU A 113 38.94 -30.50 9.14
CA GLU A 113 38.73 -30.43 7.67
C GLU A 113 37.41 -29.77 7.25
N SER A 114 37.54 -28.85 6.29
CA SER A 114 36.50 -27.93 5.85
C SER A 114 35.48 -28.58 4.93
N ARG A 115 34.19 -28.43 5.24
CA ARG A 115 33.09 -28.76 4.34
C ARG A 115 32.64 -27.48 3.59
N PRO A 116 32.25 -27.55 2.29
CA PRO A 116 31.90 -26.35 1.53
C PRO A 116 30.66 -25.64 2.07
N GLU A 117 30.62 -24.31 1.90
CA GLU A 117 29.42 -23.50 2.13
C GLU A 117 28.35 -23.86 1.10
N GLY A 118 27.22 -24.40 1.56
CA GLY A 118 26.02 -24.55 0.72
C GLY A 118 25.35 -23.19 0.49
N PRO A 119 24.68 -22.97 -0.66
CA PRO A 119 23.98 -21.71 -0.92
C PRO A 119 22.86 -21.48 0.10
N SER A 120 22.80 -20.28 0.68
CA SER A 120 21.82 -19.94 1.72
C SER A 120 20.37 -20.11 1.25
N PRO A 121 19.53 -20.89 1.97
CA PRO A 121 18.20 -21.32 1.52
C PRO A 121 17.14 -20.20 1.45
N GLN A 122 17.51 -18.95 1.75
CA GLN A 122 16.63 -17.79 1.58
C GLN A 122 16.62 -17.24 0.15
N LEU A 123 17.72 -17.41 -0.61
CA LEU A 123 17.82 -16.83 -1.96
C LEU A 123 17.08 -17.67 -3.02
N SER A 124 17.00 -19.00 -2.82
CA SER A 124 16.09 -19.86 -3.61
C SER A 124 14.64 -19.45 -3.38
N SER A 125 14.19 -19.40 -2.12
CA SER A 125 12.80 -19.02 -1.80
C SER A 125 12.43 -17.61 -2.32
N LEU A 126 13.38 -16.67 -2.41
CA LEU A 126 13.13 -15.41 -3.11
C LEU A 126 12.95 -15.61 -4.61
N LYS A 127 13.82 -16.38 -5.29
CA LYS A 127 13.68 -16.69 -6.72
C LYS A 127 12.39 -17.43 -7.05
N ASP A 128 12.00 -18.39 -6.22
CA ASP A 128 10.76 -19.17 -6.42
C ASP A 128 9.53 -18.27 -6.30
N LYS A 129 9.53 -17.34 -5.31
CA LYS A 129 8.48 -16.33 -5.16
C LYS A 129 8.50 -15.27 -6.26
N VAL A 130 9.69 -14.86 -6.71
CA VAL A 130 9.84 -13.96 -7.86
C VAL A 130 9.31 -14.63 -9.12
N ALA A 131 9.58 -15.91 -9.36
CA ALA A 131 9.01 -16.66 -10.48
C ALA A 131 7.48 -16.77 -10.40
N ALA A 132 6.91 -17.02 -9.20
CA ALA A 132 5.46 -17.01 -8.99
C ALA A 132 4.85 -15.62 -9.27
N ILE A 133 5.49 -14.54 -8.82
CA ILE A 133 5.08 -13.16 -9.12
C ILE A 133 5.21 -12.90 -10.64
N GLN A 134 6.31 -13.28 -11.28
CA GLN A 134 6.52 -13.12 -12.73
C GLN A 134 5.45 -13.87 -13.54
N GLY A 135 5.00 -15.04 -13.09
CA GLY A 135 3.86 -15.78 -13.64
C GLY A 135 2.56 -14.97 -13.54
N LEU A 136 2.20 -14.55 -12.34
CA LEU A 136 1.00 -13.72 -12.08
C LEU A 136 0.99 -12.38 -12.84
N LEU A 137 2.16 -11.76 -13.01
CA LEU A 137 2.30 -10.54 -13.81
C LEU A 137 2.23 -10.81 -15.32
N SER A 138 2.58 -12.01 -15.77
CA SER A 138 2.40 -12.46 -17.16
C SER A 138 0.93 -12.78 -17.45
N GLU A 139 0.22 -13.41 -16.50
CA GLU A 139 -1.23 -13.62 -16.55
C GLU A 139 -1.97 -12.27 -16.60
N PHE A 140 -1.60 -11.34 -15.71
CA PHE A 140 -2.17 -9.98 -15.70
C PHE A 140 -1.86 -9.20 -16.99
N SER A 141 -0.66 -9.32 -17.57
CA SER A 141 -0.36 -8.73 -18.88
C SER A 141 -1.23 -9.32 -19.99
N ALA A 142 -1.45 -10.64 -19.98
CA ALA A 142 -2.30 -11.32 -20.96
C ALA A 142 -3.78 -10.92 -20.82
N GLU A 143 -4.28 -10.71 -19.60
CA GLU A 143 -5.61 -10.13 -19.36
C GLU A 143 -5.72 -8.72 -19.96
N VAL A 144 -4.73 -7.85 -19.67
CA VAL A 144 -4.68 -6.48 -20.21
C VAL A 144 -4.57 -6.46 -21.74
N ASP A 145 -3.84 -7.39 -22.34
CA ASP A 145 -3.77 -7.52 -23.81
C ASP A 145 -5.06 -8.08 -24.42
N ALA A 146 -5.78 -8.98 -23.75
CA ALA A 146 -7.10 -9.43 -24.19
C ALA A 146 -8.11 -8.25 -24.27
N LEU A 147 -8.06 -7.31 -23.31
CA LEU A 147 -8.86 -6.07 -23.35
C LEU A 147 -8.51 -5.20 -24.57
N ASN A 148 -7.24 -5.13 -24.98
CA ASN A 148 -6.81 -4.40 -26.17
C ASN A 148 -7.26 -5.06 -27.48
N HIS A 149 -7.44 -6.38 -27.49
CA HIS A 149 -7.91 -7.10 -28.68
C HIS A 149 -9.43 -7.01 -28.88
N GLY A 150 -10.24 -7.10 -27.81
CA GLY A 150 -11.70 -7.05 -27.90
C GLY A 150 -12.28 -5.77 -28.52
N SER A 151 -11.64 -4.61 -28.36
CA SER A 151 -12.13 -3.33 -28.92
C SER A 151 -11.80 -3.15 -30.43
N ARG A 152 -10.98 -4.01 -31.05
CA ARG A 152 -10.57 -3.85 -32.46
C ARG A 152 -11.62 -4.30 -33.48
N ASP A 153 -12.49 -5.23 -33.14
CA ASP A 153 -13.45 -5.81 -34.09
C ASP A 153 -14.74 -4.98 -34.28
N SER A 154 -14.92 -3.90 -33.50
CA SER A 154 -16.12 -3.05 -33.55
C SER A 154 -15.99 -1.77 -34.38
N PHE A 155 -14.88 -1.53 -35.11
CA PHE A 155 -14.68 -0.29 -35.87
C PHE A 155 -14.10 -0.45 -37.29
N SER A 156 -14.59 -1.41 -38.06
CA SER A 156 -14.31 -1.56 -39.50
C SER A 156 -15.40 -0.89 -40.37
N GLY A 157 -15.55 0.43 -40.30
CA GLY A 157 -16.73 1.06 -40.95
C GLY A 157 -16.85 2.59 -41.05
N SER A 158 -15.78 3.36 -41.29
CA SER A 158 -15.95 4.73 -41.83
C SER A 158 -14.74 5.23 -42.63
N THR A 159 -14.98 5.52 -43.91
CA THR A 159 -13.95 6.01 -44.86
C THR A 159 -13.97 7.53 -44.92
N TYR A 160 -12.96 8.22 -44.38
CA TYR A 160 -12.79 9.66 -44.59
C TYR A 160 -11.33 10.13 -44.59
N GLY A 161 -11.03 11.06 -45.51
CA GLY A 161 -9.97 12.07 -45.34
C GLY A 161 -8.52 11.60 -45.41
N SER A 162 -7.95 11.53 -46.62
CA SER A 162 -6.49 11.58 -46.77
C SER A 162 -5.96 12.96 -46.37
N VAL A 163 -5.13 13.03 -45.33
CA VAL A 163 -4.32 14.19 -44.96
C VAL A 163 -2.88 13.74 -44.77
N GLN A 164 -1.93 14.60 -45.16
CA GLN A 164 -0.54 14.25 -45.43
C GLN A 164 0.27 13.94 -44.16
N GLY A 165 1.23 13.04 -44.31
CA GLY A 165 1.98 12.40 -43.22
C GLY A 165 2.67 13.31 -42.22
N GLU A 166 2.57 12.92 -40.95
CA GLU A 166 3.58 13.21 -39.94
C GLU A 166 4.70 12.16 -40.03
N SER A 167 5.95 12.58 -39.81
CA SER A 167 7.11 11.68 -39.85
C SER A 167 7.07 10.71 -38.68
N ARG A 168 7.16 9.40 -38.96
CA ARG A 168 7.48 8.40 -37.95
C ARG A 168 8.99 8.39 -37.69
N ASP A 169 9.45 9.40 -36.97
CA ASP A 169 10.83 9.48 -36.51
C ASP A 169 11.11 8.31 -35.55
N ALA A 170 11.94 7.37 -35.99
CA ALA A 170 12.33 6.22 -35.17
C ALA A 170 13.02 6.72 -33.88
N HIS A 171 12.58 6.20 -32.73
CA HIS A 171 12.98 6.57 -31.36
C HIS A 171 12.37 7.87 -30.80
N GLY A 172 11.42 8.52 -31.50
CA GLY A 172 10.62 9.63 -30.94
C GLY A 172 9.36 9.15 -30.22
N VAL A 173 9.17 9.55 -28.95
CA VAL A 173 7.84 9.51 -28.31
C VAL A 173 6.96 10.56 -28.99
N SER A 174 5.71 10.22 -29.33
CA SER A 174 4.82 11.18 -30.00
C SER A 174 4.61 12.42 -29.13
N LYS A 175 4.55 13.59 -29.76
CA LYS A 175 4.21 14.85 -29.08
C LYS A 175 2.83 14.77 -28.39
N ALA A 176 1.92 13.96 -28.93
CA ALA A 176 0.63 13.67 -28.30
C ALA A 176 0.78 12.83 -27.03
N ASP A 177 1.58 11.76 -27.07
CA ASP A 177 1.83 10.87 -25.93
C ASP A 177 2.56 11.62 -24.80
N TRP A 178 3.61 12.39 -25.13
CA TRP A 178 4.31 13.23 -24.15
C TRP A 178 3.36 14.23 -23.47
N MET A 179 2.47 14.86 -24.24
CA MET A 179 1.49 15.80 -23.68
C MET A 179 0.46 15.10 -22.76
N VAL A 180 0.07 13.86 -23.06
CA VAL A 180 -0.76 13.02 -22.19
C VAL A 180 -0.01 12.67 -20.91
N ASP A 181 1.22 12.18 -21.01
CA ASP A 181 2.05 11.78 -19.87
C ASP A 181 2.34 12.98 -18.93
N MET A 182 2.53 14.19 -19.49
CA MET A 182 2.65 15.44 -18.72
C MET A 182 1.34 15.84 -18.02
N GLN A 183 0.17 15.64 -18.65
CA GLN A 183 -1.12 15.85 -17.99
C GLN A 183 -1.34 14.84 -16.86
N LEU A 184 -0.96 13.58 -17.07
CA LEU A 184 -1.09 12.51 -16.09
C LEU A 184 -0.22 12.73 -14.85
N ILE A 185 1.05 13.14 -14.97
CA ILE A 185 1.90 13.41 -13.80
C ILE A 185 1.45 14.67 -13.04
N HIS A 186 0.94 15.68 -13.75
CA HIS A 186 0.34 16.86 -13.14
C HIS A 186 -0.95 16.49 -12.36
N HIS A 187 -1.85 15.71 -12.96
CA HIS A 187 -3.06 15.24 -12.31
C HIS A 187 -2.76 14.30 -11.13
N PHE A 188 -1.71 13.47 -11.24
CA PHE A 188 -1.28 12.58 -10.17
C PHE A 188 -0.88 13.37 -8.92
N THR A 189 -0.01 14.37 -9.11
CA THR A 189 0.52 15.21 -8.02
C THR A 189 -0.47 16.24 -7.49
N SER A 190 -1.44 16.68 -8.31
CA SER A 190 -2.40 17.74 -7.93
C SER A 190 -3.77 17.21 -7.48
N ASN A 191 -4.12 15.97 -7.84
CA ASN A 191 -5.42 15.38 -7.54
C ASN A 191 -5.30 13.94 -7.02
N THR A 192 -4.75 13.01 -7.80
CA THR A 192 -4.84 11.56 -7.51
C THR A 192 -4.18 11.19 -6.19
N ALA A 193 -2.97 11.69 -5.91
CA ALA A 193 -2.28 11.41 -4.64
C ALA A 193 -3.02 11.94 -3.39
N HIS A 194 -3.93 12.92 -3.55
CA HIS A 194 -4.80 13.41 -2.48
C HIS A 194 -6.05 12.54 -2.25
N THR A 195 -6.44 11.68 -3.21
CA THR A 195 -7.62 10.80 -3.10
C THR A 195 -7.28 9.36 -2.69
N LEU A 196 -6.00 8.98 -2.69
CA LEU A 196 -5.54 7.64 -2.30
C LEU A 196 -5.49 7.41 -0.77
N SER A 197 -5.44 8.46 0.06
CA SER A 197 -5.54 8.32 1.52
C SER A 197 -5.84 9.65 2.21
N GLU A 198 -6.50 9.59 3.37
CA GLU A 198 -6.72 10.75 4.25
C GLU A 198 -5.53 11.04 5.19
N ASN A 199 -4.54 10.13 5.28
CA ASN A 199 -3.38 10.33 6.14
C ASN A 199 -2.45 11.40 5.55
N PRO A 200 -2.21 12.55 6.22
CA PRO A 200 -1.39 13.63 5.67
C PRO A 200 0.06 13.22 5.35
N ASP A 201 0.62 12.27 6.11
CA ASP A 201 1.96 11.72 5.83
C ASP A 201 1.97 10.91 4.52
N PHE A 202 0.90 10.17 4.24
CA PHE A 202 0.75 9.41 3.00
C PHE A 202 0.54 10.35 1.80
N VAL A 203 -0.34 11.35 1.94
CA VAL A 203 -0.58 12.35 0.90
C VAL A 203 0.72 13.09 0.58
N HIS A 204 1.51 13.51 1.58
CA HIS A 204 2.79 14.16 1.33
C HIS A 204 3.81 13.24 0.64
N LEU A 205 3.88 11.97 1.06
CA LEU A 205 4.73 10.95 0.45
C LEU A 205 4.39 10.75 -1.04
N TRP A 206 3.10 10.56 -1.37
CA TRP A 206 2.64 10.29 -2.73
C TRP A 206 2.61 11.53 -3.64
N THR A 207 2.44 12.73 -3.10
CA THR A 207 2.52 13.99 -3.88
C THR A 207 3.95 14.43 -4.18
N THR A 208 4.95 14.03 -3.38
CA THR A 208 6.33 14.56 -3.51
C THR A 208 7.43 13.51 -3.61
N THR A 209 7.43 12.50 -2.74
CA THR A 209 8.53 11.54 -2.64
C THR A 209 8.42 10.45 -3.70
N VAL A 210 7.21 9.90 -3.92
CA VAL A 210 6.98 8.86 -4.93
C VAL A 210 7.33 9.37 -6.34
N PRO A 211 6.91 10.59 -6.78
CA PRO A 211 7.39 11.19 -8.03
C PRO A 211 8.91 11.35 -8.11
N GLN A 212 9.59 11.74 -7.02
CA GLN A 212 11.04 11.89 -7.01
C GLN A 212 11.77 10.55 -7.22
N ILE A 213 11.29 9.47 -6.61
CA ILE A 213 11.80 8.10 -6.84
C ILE A 213 11.46 7.64 -8.27
N ALA A 214 10.26 7.96 -8.76
CA ALA A 214 9.78 7.60 -10.09
C ALA A 214 10.62 8.22 -11.22
N PHE A 215 11.08 9.47 -11.08
CA PHE A 215 12.01 10.09 -12.05
C PHE A 215 13.41 9.45 -12.10
N SER A 216 13.67 8.41 -11.31
CA SER A 216 14.87 7.54 -11.41
C SER A 216 14.52 6.07 -11.64
N ASN A 217 13.24 5.74 -11.85
CA ASN A 217 12.73 4.38 -11.98
C ASN A 217 11.52 4.37 -12.95
N ASP A 218 11.78 4.22 -14.25
CA ASP A 218 10.78 4.33 -15.33
C ASP A 218 9.54 3.45 -15.11
N PHE A 219 9.70 2.24 -14.60
CA PHE A 219 8.59 1.34 -14.24
C PHE A 219 7.68 1.94 -13.16
N LEU A 220 8.24 2.61 -12.15
CA LEU A 220 7.46 3.30 -11.13
C LEU A 220 6.77 4.54 -11.71
N LEU A 221 7.44 5.28 -12.60
CA LEU A 221 6.83 6.42 -13.31
C LEU A 221 5.60 5.97 -14.11
N HIS A 222 5.72 4.91 -14.90
CA HIS A 222 4.57 4.34 -15.60
C HIS A 222 3.51 3.78 -14.64
N GLY A 223 3.89 3.22 -13.49
CA GLY A 223 2.95 2.82 -12.43
C GLY A 223 2.10 3.98 -11.90
N ILE A 224 2.69 5.14 -11.61
CA ILE A 224 1.93 6.31 -11.12
C ILE A 224 1.12 6.99 -12.25
N LEU A 225 1.61 6.96 -13.49
CA LEU A 225 0.86 7.43 -14.66
C LEU A 225 -0.37 6.55 -14.92
N ALA A 226 -0.28 5.22 -14.72
CA ALA A 226 -1.41 4.30 -14.81
C ALA A 226 -2.50 4.60 -13.78
N ILE A 227 -2.16 4.72 -12.48
CA ILE A 227 -3.15 5.12 -11.44
C ILE A 227 -3.79 6.46 -11.80
N SER A 228 -2.99 7.42 -12.28
CA SER A 228 -3.49 8.73 -12.68
C SER A 228 -4.49 8.64 -13.84
N ALA A 229 -4.21 7.81 -14.84
CA ALA A 229 -5.13 7.58 -15.96
C ALA A 229 -6.45 6.97 -15.48
N ILE A 230 -6.41 5.98 -14.59
CA ILE A 230 -7.64 5.41 -14.00
C ILE A 230 -8.42 6.43 -13.18
N HIS A 231 -7.75 7.29 -12.40
CA HIS A 231 -8.42 8.37 -11.69
C HIS A 231 -9.08 9.37 -12.67
N MET A 232 -8.44 9.70 -13.79
CA MET A 232 -9.08 10.46 -14.88
C MET A 232 -10.27 9.70 -15.49
N ALA A 233 -10.21 8.37 -15.62
CA ALA A 233 -11.33 7.54 -16.09
C ALA A 233 -12.54 7.59 -15.14
N HIS A 234 -12.29 7.58 -13.83
CA HIS A 234 -13.32 7.75 -12.80
C HIS A 234 -13.91 9.17 -12.82
N CYS A 235 -13.07 10.21 -12.90
CA CYS A 235 -13.52 11.60 -12.96
C CYS A 235 -14.16 12.02 -14.30
N ASN A 236 -13.99 11.24 -15.38
CA ASN A 236 -14.52 11.52 -16.72
C ASN A 236 -15.20 10.28 -17.32
N PRO A 237 -16.43 9.91 -16.89
CA PRO A 237 -17.12 8.71 -17.38
C PRO A 237 -17.22 8.62 -18.91
N ASP A 238 -17.48 9.74 -19.60
CA ASP A 238 -17.54 9.84 -21.07
C ASP A 238 -16.23 9.47 -21.80
N LYS A 239 -15.13 9.36 -21.04
CA LYS A 239 -13.78 9.05 -21.54
C LYS A 239 -13.18 7.83 -20.84
N LYS A 240 -14.00 7.04 -20.12
CA LYS A 240 -13.56 5.90 -19.29
C LYS A 240 -12.71 4.91 -20.09
N GLU A 241 -13.17 4.50 -21.28
CA GLU A 241 -12.43 3.58 -22.16
C GLU A 241 -11.06 4.15 -22.56
N LYS A 242 -11.01 5.37 -23.13
CA LYS A 242 -9.76 6.04 -23.50
C LYS A 242 -8.74 6.04 -22.38
N TYR A 243 -9.16 6.41 -21.17
CA TYR A 243 -8.26 6.48 -20.02
C TYR A 243 -7.88 5.10 -19.48
N ALA A 244 -8.76 4.09 -19.58
CA ALA A 244 -8.41 2.69 -19.31
C ALA A 244 -7.34 2.16 -20.28
N THR A 245 -7.46 2.42 -21.59
CA THR A 245 -6.42 2.07 -22.59
C THR A 245 -5.08 2.74 -22.30
N ILE A 246 -5.09 4.01 -21.86
CA ILE A 246 -3.87 4.73 -21.48
C ILE A 246 -3.23 4.11 -20.21
N SER A 247 -4.04 3.67 -19.24
CA SER A 247 -3.54 2.92 -18.08
C SER A 247 -2.92 1.58 -18.50
N ALA A 248 -3.66 0.77 -19.28
CA ALA A 248 -3.21 -0.52 -19.80
C ALA A 248 -1.85 -0.41 -20.50
N ARG A 249 -1.69 0.58 -21.41
CA ARG A 249 -0.41 0.89 -22.06
C ARG A 249 0.72 1.11 -21.05
N HIS A 250 0.50 1.94 -20.04
CA HIS A 250 1.52 2.21 -19.02
C HIS A 250 1.84 0.98 -18.16
N GLN A 251 0.85 0.17 -17.81
CA GLN A 251 1.08 -1.07 -17.07
C GLN A 251 1.95 -2.04 -17.86
N ASN A 252 1.64 -2.30 -19.13
CA ASN A 252 2.44 -3.23 -19.94
C ASN A 252 3.89 -2.75 -20.10
N ILE A 253 4.12 -1.43 -20.27
CA ILE A 253 5.48 -0.87 -20.28
C ILE A 253 6.16 -1.07 -18.92
N ALA A 254 5.49 -0.75 -17.82
CA ALA A 254 6.07 -0.90 -16.48
C ALA A 254 6.41 -2.36 -16.14
N LEU A 255 5.51 -3.29 -16.45
CA LEU A 255 5.67 -4.72 -16.20
C LEU A 255 6.83 -5.32 -17.02
N SER A 256 7.03 -4.85 -18.26
CA SER A 256 8.15 -5.29 -19.10
C SER A 256 9.53 -4.96 -18.50
N GLN A 257 9.61 -3.95 -17.63
CA GLN A 257 10.82 -3.53 -16.93
C GLN A 257 10.90 -4.10 -15.49
N PHE A 258 9.77 -4.05 -14.76
CA PHE A 258 9.66 -4.51 -13.38
C PHE A 258 9.86 -6.02 -13.26
N SER A 259 9.24 -6.81 -14.15
CA SER A 259 9.24 -8.28 -14.07
C SER A 259 10.65 -8.90 -14.13
N PRO A 260 11.53 -8.55 -15.10
CA PRO A 260 12.93 -9.03 -15.08
C PRO A 260 13.72 -8.52 -13.86
N GLY A 261 13.56 -7.23 -13.54
CA GLY A 261 14.31 -6.54 -12.49
C GLY A 261 14.03 -7.00 -11.05
N LEU A 262 12.97 -7.78 -10.83
CA LEU A 262 12.71 -8.48 -9.55
C LEU A 262 13.88 -9.36 -9.07
N THR A 263 14.78 -9.76 -9.98
CA THR A 263 16.00 -10.52 -9.65
C THR A 263 17.19 -9.63 -9.21
N GLU A 264 17.08 -8.30 -9.37
CA GLU A 264 18.13 -7.30 -9.13
C GLU A 264 17.75 -6.27 -8.04
N ILE A 265 16.86 -6.66 -7.13
CA ILE A 265 16.44 -5.83 -5.98
C ILE A 265 17.63 -5.68 -5.00
N GLY A 266 18.01 -4.43 -4.73
CA GLY A 266 19.09 -4.05 -3.82
C GLY A 266 18.73 -2.84 -2.95
N GLU A 267 19.67 -2.36 -2.13
CA GLU A 267 19.40 -1.26 -1.18
C GLU A 267 18.91 0.02 -1.87
N ASN A 268 19.37 0.32 -3.10
CA ASN A 268 19.09 1.60 -3.78
C ASN A 268 17.80 1.62 -4.64
N ASN A 269 17.05 0.52 -4.74
CA ASN A 269 15.83 0.43 -5.57
C ASN A 269 14.65 -0.32 -4.91
N ALA A 270 14.85 -0.98 -3.76
CA ALA A 270 13.81 -1.79 -3.11
C ALA A 270 12.56 -0.98 -2.72
N ASP A 271 12.69 0.32 -2.44
CA ASP A 271 11.57 1.22 -2.22
C ASP A 271 10.77 1.47 -3.51
N ALA A 272 11.42 1.64 -4.66
CA ALA A 272 10.76 1.73 -5.96
C ALA A 272 10.00 0.43 -6.32
N TYR A 273 10.58 -0.74 -6.06
CA TYR A 273 9.88 -2.03 -6.25
C TYR A 273 8.65 -2.17 -5.36
N VAL A 274 8.75 -1.81 -4.08
CA VAL A 274 7.60 -1.80 -3.16
C VAL A 274 6.53 -0.82 -3.64
N LEU A 275 6.91 0.41 -4.00
CA LEU A 275 6.00 1.44 -4.51
C LEU A 275 5.29 1.00 -5.80
N HIS A 276 5.99 0.35 -6.74
CA HIS A 276 5.37 -0.11 -7.97
C HIS A 276 4.43 -1.31 -7.73
N ALA A 277 4.78 -2.26 -6.86
CA ALA A 277 3.87 -3.34 -6.48
C ALA A 277 2.56 -2.81 -5.84
N ILE A 278 2.64 -1.71 -5.07
CA ILE A 278 1.45 -1.00 -4.57
C ILE A 278 0.64 -0.38 -5.73
N CYS A 279 1.31 0.13 -6.78
CA CYS A 279 0.63 0.65 -7.96
C CYS A 279 -0.12 -0.47 -8.71
N ILE A 280 0.50 -1.62 -8.95
CA ILE A 280 -0.15 -2.79 -9.58
C ILE A 280 -1.37 -3.22 -8.75
N PHE A 281 -1.22 -3.32 -7.42
CA PHE A 281 -2.33 -3.67 -6.52
C PHE A 281 -3.50 -2.66 -6.59
N LEU A 282 -3.22 -1.36 -6.58
CA LEU A 282 -4.26 -0.32 -6.69
C LEU A 282 -5.04 -0.41 -8.00
N VAL A 283 -4.35 -0.68 -9.12
CA VAL A 283 -5.01 -0.87 -10.42
C VAL A 283 -5.84 -2.16 -10.44
N ASN A 284 -5.27 -3.30 -10.04
CA ASN A 284 -6.00 -4.56 -10.03
C ASN A 284 -7.22 -4.51 -9.07
N THR A 285 -7.12 -3.79 -7.95
CA THR A 285 -8.27 -3.47 -7.08
C THR A 285 -9.36 -2.69 -7.83
N TYR A 286 -8.98 -1.66 -8.61
CA TYR A 286 -9.94 -0.95 -9.46
C TYR A 286 -10.57 -1.84 -10.53
N SER A 287 -9.81 -2.75 -11.16
CA SER A 287 -10.36 -3.71 -12.13
C SER A 287 -11.42 -4.62 -11.49
N ILE A 288 -11.20 -5.11 -10.27
CA ILE A 288 -12.18 -5.91 -9.51
C ILE A 288 -13.41 -5.05 -9.10
N ALA A 289 -13.22 -3.76 -8.87
CA ALA A 289 -14.31 -2.81 -8.60
C ALA A 289 -15.10 -2.39 -9.87
N ASN A 290 -14.45 -2.40 -11.04
CA ASN A 290 -14.99 -1.96 -12.33
C ASN A 290 -14.73 -3.02 -13.45
N PRO A 291 -15.18 -4.28 -13.29
CA PRO A 291 -14.80 -5.37 -14.18
C PRO A 291 -15.53 -5.26 -15.53
N GLN A 292 -14.88 -5.73 -16.59
CA GLN A 292 -15.48 -5.82 -17.93
C GLN A 292 -16.20 -7.18 -18.18
N GLY A 293 -16.04 -8.14 -17.26
CA GLY A 293 -16.64 -9.47 -17.32
C GLY A 293 -16.98 -10.02 -15.93
N PRO A 294 -17.37 -11.31 -15.82
CA PRO A 294 -17.57 -11.96 -14.54
C PRO A 294 -16.22 -12.22 -13.85
N ILE A 295 -16.09 -11.76 -12.60
CA ILE A 295 -14.93 -12.06 -11.74
C ILE A 295 -15.14 -13.36 -10.94
N THR A 296 -14.04 -13.93 -10.44
CA THR A 296 -13.97 -15.17 -9.67
C THR A 296 -13.29 -14.97 -8.31
N SER A 297 -13.25 -16.01 -7.47
CA SER A 297 -12.44 -15.99 -6.25
C SER A 297 -10.93 -16.05 -6.53
N THR A 298 -10.52 -16.59 -7.68
CA THR A 298 -9.13 -16.68 -8.12
C THR A 298 -8.55 -15.29 -8.39
N ASP A 299 -9.29 -14.42 -9.07
CA ASP A 299 -8.84 -13.06 -9.40
C ASP A 299 -8.59 -12.24 -8.12
N VAL A 300 -9.45 -12.44 -7.11
CA VAL A 300 -9.29 -11.86 -5.76
C VAL A 300 -8.11 -12.49 -5.01
N ALA A 301 -7.86 -13.79 -5.18
CA ALA A 301 -6.68 -14.45 -4.61
C ALA A 301 -5.38 -13.92 -5.23
N GLN A 302 -5.30 -13.83 -6.57
CA GLN A 302 -4.17 -13.25 -7.32
C GLN A 302 -3.90 -11.81 -6.85
N SER A 303 -4.96 -11.00 -6.69
CA SER A 303 -4.88 -9.65 -6.09
C SER A 303 -4.16 -9.63 -4.73
N PHE A 304 -4.42 -10.63 -3.89
CA PHE A 304 -3.79 -10.72 -2.56
C PHE A 304 -2.37 -11.32 -2.62
N ILE A 305 -2.02 -12.13 -3.63
CA ILE A 305 -0.62 -12.59 -3.81
C ILE A 305 0.29 -11.39 -4.17
N LEU A 306 -0.21 -10.40 -4.93
CA LEU A 306 0.54 -9.15 -5.20
C LEU A 306 0.92 -8.42 -3.88
N LEU A 307 0.02 -8.42 -2.89
CA LEU A 307 0.29 -7.89 -1.54
C LEU A 307 1.33 -8.74 -0.78
N GLN A 308 1.33 -10.07 -0.95
CA GLN A 308 2.38 -10.93 -0.39
C GLN A 308 3.75 -10.71 -1.05
N GLY A 309 3.80 -10.26 -2.31
CA GLY A 309 5.01 -9.82 -2.98
C GLY A 309 5.69 -8.66 -2.25
N ILE A 310 4.93 -7.62 -1.90
CA ILE A 310 5.40 -6.48 -1.08
C ILE A 310 5.97 -6.97 0.26
N ARG A 311 5.23 -7.83 0.97
CA ARG A 311 5.67 -8.43 2.24
C ARG A 311 6.98 -9.22 2.08
N SER A 312 7.16 -9.91 0.96
CA SER A 312 8.37 -10.70 0.69
C SER A 312 9.59 -9.82 0.42
N ILE A 313 9.43 -8.68 -0.27
CA ILE A 313 10.51 -7.68 -0.44
C ILE A 313 10.85 -7.03 0.91
N LEU A 314 9.84 -6.61 1.68
CA LEU A 314 10.02 -5.98 3.00
C LEU A 314 10.63 -6.92 4.07
N ALA A 315 10.62 -8.24 3.83
CA ALA A 315 11.26 -9.23 4.69
C ALA A 315 12.76 -9.43 4.40
N LEU A 316 13.29 -8.91 3.28
CA LEU A 316 14.72 -9.00 2.97
C LEU A 316 15.52 -8.11 3.93
N PRO A 317 16.57 -8.60 4.62
CA PRO A 317 17.23 -7.84 5.69
C PRO A 317 17.80 -6.48 5.25
N PHE A 318 18.32 -6.40 4.01
CA PHE A 318 18.82 -5.15 3.44
C PHE A 318 17.68 -4.16 3.13
N ALA A 319 16.60 -4.63 2.50
CA ALA A 319 15.45 -3.80 2.14
C ALA A 319 14.74 -3.31 3.40
N HIS A 320 14.52 -4.19 4.40
CA HIS A 320 14.00 -3.80 5.71
C HIS A 320 14.86 -2.69 6.35
N ARG A 321 16.18 -2.88 6.40
CA ARG A 321 17.12 -1.89 6.97
C ARG A 321 17.10 -0.56 6.22
N TYR A 322 17.06 -0.58 4.90
CA TYR A 322 17.00 0.64 4.09
C TYR A 322 15.66 1.36 4.28
N ILE A 323 14.55 0.66 4.04
CA ILE A 323 13.19 1.22 4.01
C ILE A 323 12.74 1.70 5.39
N SER A 324 13.15 1.02 6.48
CA SER A 324 12.87 1.48 7.86
C SER A 324 13.68 2.71 8.30
N ASN A 325 14.72 3.09 7.57
CA ASN A 325 15.45 4.36 7.74
C ASN A 325 15.11 5.39 6.64
N GLY A 326 14.38 4.98 5.60
CA GLY A 326 13.99 5.79 4.45
C GLY A 326 12.67 6.56 4.66
N PRO A 327 12.20 7.28 3.62
CA PRO A 327 10.99 8.11 3.73
C PRO A 327 9.71 7.29 3.92
N LEU A 328 9.68 6.03 3.44
CA LEU A 328 8.56 5.11 3.62
C LEU A 328 8.35 4.67 5.08
N ALA A 329 9.35 4.85 5.96
CA ALA A 329 9.37 4.24 7.29
C ALA A 329 8.15 4.61 8.16
N ARG A 330 7.75 5.88 8.13
CA ARG A 330 6.58 6.40 8.87
C ARG A 330 5.27 5.78 8.39
N TRP A 331 5.18 5.43 7.11
CA TRP A 331 3.98 4.83 6.55
C TRP A 331 3.92 3.32 6.83
N LEU A 332 5.00 2.60 6.56
CA LEU A 332 5.03 1.13 6.61
C LEU A 332 5.13 0.56 8.03
N TYR A 333 5.90 1.18 8.93
CA TYR A 333 6.23 0.59 10.24
C TYR A 333 5.54 1.27 11.43
N GLN A 334 4.97 2.46 11.28
CA GLN A 334 4.39 3.21 12.41
C GLN A 334 2.88 2.95 12.58
N GLY A 335 2.54 1.91 13.34
CA GLY A 335 1.16 1.57 13.69
C GLY A 335 1.02 0.60 14.86
N SER A 336 1.16 1.09 16.10
CA SER A 336 0.39 0.48 17.20
C SER A 336 -1.07 0.91 17.07
N ILE A 337 -1.98 -0.03 17.23
CA ILE A 337 -3.43 0.18 17.22
C ILE A 337 -3.94 -0.57 18.44
N GLU A 338 -4.37 0.16 19.46
CA GLU A 338 -5.15 -0.44 20.55
C GLU A 338 -6.42 -1.05 19.92
N PRO A 339 -6.68 -2.35 20.08
CA PRO A 339 -7.84 -2.98 19.46
C PRO A 339 -9.13 -2.40 20.06
N ALA A 340 -10.12 -2.12 19.20
CA ALA A 340 -11.44 -1.71 19.68
C ALA A 340 -12.08 -2.81 20.56
N GLY A 341 -13.01 -2.39 21.42
CA GLY A 341 -13.91 -3.32 22.10
C GLY A 341 -14.72 -4.14 21.10
N ARG A 342 -15.33 -5.25 21.56
CA ARG A 342 -16.16 -6.12 20.71
C ARG A 342 -17.33 -5.35 20.10
N GLY A 343 -17.26 -5.02 18.81
CA GLY A 343 -18.41 -4.55 18.03
C GLY A 343 -19.36 -5.69 17.65
N ASN A 344 -20.53 -5.35 17.12
CA ASN A 344 -21.66 -6.28 16.89
C ASN A 344 -21.29 -7.50 16.02
N TYR A 345 -20.40 -7.29 15.04
CA TYR A 345 -19.77 -8.33 14.20
C TYR A 345 -19.10 -9.47 14.97
N SER A 346 -18.66 -9.24 16.21
CA SER A 346 -17.83 -10.19 16.97
C SER A 346 -18.53 -11.52 17.21
N SER A 347 -19.86 -11.49 17.37
CA SER A 347 -20.68 -12.68 17.57
C SER A 347 -20.65 -13.61 16.36
N LYS A 348 -20.86 -13.09 15.14
CA LYS A 348 -20.85 -13.90 13.91
C LYS A 348 -19.46 -14.43 13.53
N ILE A 349 -18.41 -13.68 13.87
CA ILE A 349 -17.04 -14.18 13.72
C ILE A 349 -16.73 -15.26 14.78
N ASP A 350 -17.21 -15.11 16.02
CA ASP A 350 -17.09 -16.17 17.04
C ASP A 350 -17.93 -17.42 16.69
N ASP A 351 -19.11 -17.27 16.07
CA ASP A 351 -19.92 -18.38 15.54
C ASP A 351 -19.13 -19.19 14.48
N LEU A 352 -18.50 -18.50 13.51
CA LEU A 352 -17.66 -19.13 12.48
C LEU A 352 -16.39 -19.77 13.05
N LEU A 353 -15.78 -19.17 14.08
CA LEU A 353 -14.64 -19.77 14.79
C LEU A 353 -15.07 -21.06 15.51
N ASN A 354 -16.28 -21.09 16.08
CA ASN A 354 -16.82 -22.29 16.72
C ASN A 354 -17.20 -23.37 15.70
N LEU A 355 -17.77 -23.00 14.55
CA LEU A 355 -17.99 -23.92 13.43
C LEU A 355 -16.66 -24.57 13.00
N THR A 356 -15.64 -23.75 12.71
CA THR A 356 -14.31 -24.23 12.28
C THR A 356 -13.70 -25.22 13.27
N ARG A 357 -13.82 -24.96 14.59
CA ARG A 357 -13.36 -25.87 15.66
C ARG A 357 -14.17 -27.16 15.80
N SER A 358 -15.40 -27.21 15.28
CA SER A 358 -16.25 -28.40 15.32
C SER A 358 -16.04 -29.35 14.12
N MET A 359 -15.33 -28.89 13.09
CA MET A 359 -14.93 -29.72 11.95
C MET A 359 -13.79 -30.68 12.31
N ALA A 360 -13.61 -31.73 11.51
CA ALA A 360 -12.48 -32.65 11.66
C ALA A 360 -11.15 -31.89 11.44
N PRO A 361 -10.15 -32.00 12.35
CA PRO A 361 -8.90 -31.27 12.21
C PRO A 361 -8.12 -31.62 10.93
N SER A 362 -7.89 -30.61 10.09
CA SER A 362 -7.03 -30.63 8.91
C SER A 362 -6.22 -29.33 8.78
N ASP A 363 -5.18 -29.34 7.96
CA ASP A 363 -4.39 -28.14 7.66
C ASP A 363 -5.26 -27.00 7.08
N ASP A 364 -6.32 -27.32 6.34
CA ASP A 364 -7.30 -26.35 5.83
C ASP A 364 -8.11 -25.71 6.96
N THR A 365 -8.56 -26.49 7.94
CA THR A 365 -9.29 -25.94 9.10
C THR A 365 -8.41 -25.03 9.96
N VAL A 366 -7.14 -25.41 10.16
CA VAL A 366 -6.15 -24.58 10.87
C VAL A 366 -5.86 -23.29 10.09
N THR A 367 -5.70 -23.39 8.77
CA THR A 367 -5.48 -22.26 7.86
C THR A 367 -6.69 -21.30 7.85
N CYS A 368 -7.92 -21.83 7.78
CA CYS A 368 -9.15 -21.04 7.86
C CYS A 368 -9.33 -20.39 9.25
N GLN A 369 -9.03 -21.10 10.34
CA GLN A 369 -9.10 -20.55 11.70
C GLN A 369 -8.11 -19.38 11.88
N ALA A 370 -6.88 -19.51 11.37
CA ALA A 370 -5.88 -18.45 11.40
C ALA A 370 -6.31 -17.23 10.58
N ALA A 371 -6.83 -17.44 9.37
CA ALA A 371 -7.36 -16.37 8.52
C ALA A 371 -8.55 -15.64 9.18
N LEU A 372 -9.44 -16.37 9.84
CA LEU A 372 -10.63 -15.82 10.51
C LEU A 372 -10.29 -15.03 11.79
N GLU A 373 -9.30 -15.47 12.57
CA GLU A 373 -8.80 -14.68 13.71
C GLU A 373 -8.06 -13.42 13.23
N GLY A 374 -7.31 -13.50 12.13
CA GLY A 374 -6.74 -12.31 11.46
C GLY A 374 -7.83 -11.35 10.93
N LEU A 375 -8.96 -11.87 10.45
CA LEU A 375 -10.11 -11.07 10.02
C LEU A 375 -10.75 -10.38 11.22
N LYS A 376 -10.95 -11.09 12.33
CA LYS A 376 -11.46 -10.55 13.61
C LYS A 376 -10.62 -9.37 14.12
N GLN A 377 -9.30 -9.54 14.12
CA GLN A 377 -8.35 -8.49 14.49
C GLN A 377 -8.41 -7.29 13.53
N THR A 378 -8.64 -7.54 12.23
CA THR A 378 -8.82 -6.47 11.24
C THR A 378 -10.11 -5.70 11.48
N PHE A 379 -11.26 -6.38 11.66
CA PHE A 379 -12.54 -5.76 12.07
C PHE A 379 -12.37 -4.88 13.32
N ALA A 380 -11.68 -5.37 14.36
CA ALA A 380 -11.41 -4.60 15.58
C ALA A 380 -10.49 -3.39 15.34
N ALA A 381 -9.42 -3.54 14.55
CA ALA A 381 -8.51 -2.45 14.22
C ALA A 381 -9.21 -1.35 13.38
N VAL A 382 -10.11 -1.73 12.47
CA VAL A 382 -10.85 -0.78 11.63
C VAL A 382 -12.13 -0.23 12.25
N SER A 383 -12.50 -0.68 13.46
CA SER A 383 -13.61 -0.12 14.25
C SER A 383 -13.13 0.93 15.28
N THR A 384 -11.86 1.34 15.24
CA THR A 384 -11.32 2.39 16.12
C THR A 384 -11.59 3.79 15.55
N PRO A 385 -11.89 4.83 16.36
CA PRO A 385 -12.05 6.21 15.86
C PRO A 385 -10.79 6.80 15.21
N GLN A 386 -9.61 6.23 15.48
CA GLN A 386 -8.31 6.62 14.94
C GLN A 386 -7.85 5.71 13.78
N HIS A 387 -8.74 4.87 13.26
CA HIS A 387 -8.48 3.97 12.15
C HIS A 387 -8.06 4.71 10.86
N ARG A 388 -6.94 4.29 10.26
CA ARG A 388 -6.54 4.68 8.90
C ARG A 388 -7.18 3.73 7.88
N LYS A 389 -7.99 4.23 6.93
CA LYS A 389 -8.74 3.43 5.92
C LYS A 389 -7.94 2.30 5.25
N GLY A 390 -6.67 2.51 4.93
CA GLY A 390 -5.78 1.48 4.37
C GLY A 390 -5.55 0.23 5.25
N LEU A 391 -5.91 0.25 6.53
CA LEU A 391 -5.82 -0.91 7.43
C LEU A 391 -6.81 -2.03 7.09
N VAL A 392 -7.83 -1.81 6.25
CA VAL A 392 -8.69 -2.90 5.77
C VAL A 392 -7.86 -3.98 5.07
N TRP A 393 -6.88 -3.56 4.26
CA TRP A 393 -5.94 -4.43 3.55
C TRP A 393 -4.93 -5.15 4.45
N ARG A 394 -4.87 -4.84 5.75
CA ARG A 394 -4.01 -5.56 6.71
C ARG A 394 -4.31 -7.05 6.73
N TRP A 395 -5.58 -7.44 6.56
CA TRP A 395 -5.97 -8.84 6.49
C TRP A 395 -5.30 -9.53 5.30
N ALA A 396 -5.54 -9.04 4.07
CA ALA A 396 -4.99 -9.61 2.85
C ALA A 396 -3.44 -9.69 2.85
N VAL A 397 -2.75 -8.66 3.36
CA VAL A 397 -1.28 -8.64 3.53
C VAL A 397 -0.78 -9.71 4.54
N SER A 398 -1.63 -10.14 5.47
CA SER A 398 -1.30 -11.09 6.55
C SER A 398 -1.65 -12.55 6.25
N LEU A 399 -2.42 -12.83 5.21
CA LEU A 399 -2.84 -14.18 4.85
C LEU A 399 -1.65 -15.09 4.50
N PRO A 400 -1.70 -16.39 4.86
CA PRO A 400 -0.76 -17.37 4.34
C PRO A 400 -1.10 -17.73 2.89
N GLN A 401 -0.09 -18.12 2.12
CA GLN A 401 -0.25 -18.60 0.74
C GLN A 401 -1.26 -19.75 0.61
N SER A 402 -1.28 -20.68 1.56
CA SER A 402 -2.26 -21.79 1.60
C SER A 402 -3.72 -21.33 1.69
N PHE A 403 -4.02 -20.19 2.31
CA PHE A 403 -5.39 -19.66 2.33
C PHE A 403 -5.78 -19.07 0.97
N LEU A 404 -4.83 -18.47 0.23
CA LEU A 404 -5.08 -17.97 -1.12
C LEU A 404 -5.27 -19.13 -2.11
N GLU A 405 -4.54 -20.24 -1.93
CA GLU A 405 -4.76 -21.49 -2.67
C GLU A 405 -6.17 -22.05 -2.42
N LEU A 406 -6.63 -22.07 -1.17
CA LEU A 406 -8.01 -22.45 -0.83
C LEU A 406 -9.07 -21.50 -1.43
N MET A 407 -8.78 -20.19 -1.55
CA MET A 407 -9.66 -19.23 -2.24
C MET A 407 -9.77 -19.55 -3.74
N SER A 408 -8.65 -19.78 -4.44
CA SER A 408 -8.62 -20.15 -5.87
C SER A 408 -9.28 -21.51 -6.14
N GLN A 409 -9.15 -22.45 -5.21
CA GLN A 409 -9.79 -23.77 -5.27
C GLN A 409 -11.28 -23.76 -4.89
N ASN A 410 -11.88 -22.58 -4.65
CA ASN A 410 -13.28 -22.42 -4.24
C ASN A 410 -13.64 -23.17 -2.94
N HIS A 411 -12.69 -23.34 -2.01
CA HIS A 411 -12.92 -24.03 -0.75
C HIS A 411 -14.02 -23.32 0.08
N PRO A 412 -15.14 -23.98 0.45
CA PRO A 412 -16.33 -23.29 0.94
C PRO A 412 -16.09 -22.39 2.16
N MET A 413 -15.33 -22.84 3.14
CA MET A 413 -14.99 -22.02 4.32
C MET A 413 -14.17 -20.78 3.94
N ALA A 414 -13.23 -20.90 2.99
CA ALA A 414 -12.43 -19.76 2.54
C ALA A 414 -13.30 -18.73 1.79
N LEU A 415 -14.26 -19.19 0.99
CA LEU A 415 -15.25 -18.33 0.32
C LEU A 415 -16.20 -17.64 1.31
N VAL A 416 -16.65 -18.34 2.36
CA VAL A 416 -17.45 -17.73 3.45
C VAL A 416 -16.64 -16.65 4.18
N ILE A 417 -15.39 -16.92 4.55
CA ILE A 417 -14.52 -15.91 5.19
C ILE A 417 -14.29 -14.71 4.26
N LEU A 418 -14.09 -14.94 2.96
CA LEU A 418 -13.93 -13.87 1.97
C LEU A 418 -15.20 -13.03 1.80
N MET A 419 -16.41 -13.60 1.96
CA MET A 419 -17.67 -12.84 1.97
C MET A 419 -17.75 -11.86 3.14
N TYR A 420 -17.28 -12.25 4.33
CA TYR A 420 -17.21 -11.33 5.49
C TYR A 420 -16.19 -10.21 5.25
N TYR A 421 -15.09 -10.50 4.55
CA TYR A 421 -14.14 -9.47 4.12
C TYR A 421 -14.72 -8.55 3.02
N ALA A 422 -15.48 -9.09 2.06
CA ALA A 422 -16.16 -8.30 1.02
C ALA A 422 -17.13 -7.29 1.62
N ALA A 423 -17.92 -7.69 2.61
CA ALA A 423 -18.80 -6.80 3.35
C ALA A 423 -18.04 -5.78 4.22
N LEU A 424 -16.86 -6.14 4.75
CA LEU A 424 -16.00 -5.19 5.45
C LEU A 424 -15.43 -4.12 4.51
N VAL A 425 -14.94 -4.52 3.32
CA VAL A 425 -14.45 -3.56 2.31
C VAL A 425 -15.59 -2.68 1.80
N HIS A 426 -16.80 -3.22 1.65
CA HIS A 426 -17.99 -2.47 1.22
C HIS A 426 -18.25 -1.22 2.07
N ALA A 427 -18.07 -1.32 3.40
CA ALA A 427 -18.21 -0.19 4.33
C ALA A 427 -17.26 1.00 4.03
N PHE A 428 -16.14 0.78 3.33
CA PHE A 428 -15.17 1.81 2.98
C PHE A 428 -15.36 2.41 1.57
N GLU A 429 -16.13 1.76 0.68
CA GLU A 429 -16.26 2.14 -0.73
C GLU A 429 -16.68 3.60 -0.95
N ARG A 430 -17.61 4.10 -0.13
CA ARG A 430 -18.15 5.48 -0.22
C ARG A 430 -17.07 6.58 -0.08
N ASN A 431 -15.89 6.24 0.44
CA ASN A 431 -14.79 7.17 0.70
C ASN A 431 -13.59 6.96 -0.23
N MET A 432 -13.54 5.84 -0.96
CA MET A 432 -12.34 5.39 -1.67
C MET A 432 -12.75 5.02 -3.10
N TRP A 433 -12.58 5.96 -4.04
CA TRP A 433 -13.09 5.86 -5.41
C TRP A 433 -12.64 4.59 -6.17
N TYR A 434 -11.47 4.06 -5.83
CA TYR A 434 -10.92 2.84 -6.46
C TYR A 434 -11.46 1.54 -5.85
N LEU A 435 -12.26 1.64 -4.79
CA LEU A 435 -13.00 0.52 -4.19
C LEU A 435 -14.47 0.48 -4.61
N THR A 436 -15.03 1.55 -5.18
CA THR A 436 -16.46 1.66 -5.48
C THR A 436 -16.92 0.56 -6.44
N GLY A 437 -17.72 -0.39 -5.94
CA GLY A 437 -18.16 -1.62 -6.61
C GLY A 437 -17.49 -2.91 -6.11
N TRP A 438 -16.34 -2.85 -5.45
CA TRP A 438 -15.49 -4.00 -5.12
C TRP A 438 -16.20 -5.05 -4.26
N GLY A 439 -16.76 -4.65 -3.11
CA GLY A 439 -17.43 -5.58 -2.19
C GLY A 439 -18.67 -6.19 -2.83
N SER A 440 -19.42 -5.39 -3.60
CA SER A 440 -20.60 -5.84 -4.36
C SER A 440 -20.26 -6.85 -5.45
N ASN A 441 -19.19 -6.62 -6.22
CA ASN A 441 -18.77 -7.53 -7.29
C ASN A 441 -18.25 -8.85 -6.72
N VAL A 442 -17.38 -8.79 -5.70
CA VAL A 442 -16.84 -9.98 -5.03
C VAL A 442 -17.97 -10.79 -4.40
N ALA A 443 -18.92 -10.15 -3.71
CA ALA A 443 -20.09 -10.82 -3.18
C ALA A 443 -20.98 -11.45 -4.28
N SER A 444 -21.15 -10.79 -5.44
CA SER A 444 -21.90 -11.32 -6.59
C SER A 444 -21.25 -12.56 -7.23
N ALA A 445 -19.92 -12.67 -7.18
CA ALA A 445 -19.20 -13.88 -7.57
C ALA A 445 -19.35 -15.00 -6.52
N LEU A 446 -19.16 -14.67 -5.24
CA LEU A 446 -19.24 -15.63 -4.14
C LEU A 446 -20.65 -16.19 -3.91
N ASP A 447 -21.70 -15.38 -4.09
CA ASP A 447 -23.11 -15.81 -3.98
C ASP A 447 -23.50 -16.81 -5.09
N LYS A 448 -22.72 -16.91 -6.17
CA LYS A 448 -22.88 -17.95 -7.21
C LYS A 448 -22.06 -19.20 -6.90
N ALA A 449 -20.85 -19.03 -6.35
CA ALA A 449 -19.94 -20.14 -6.05
C ALA A 449 -20.33 -20.94 -4.79
N ILE A 450 -20.84 -20.27 -3.74
CA ILE A 450 -21.14 -20.91 -2.45
C ILE A 450 -22.44 -21.71 -2.55
N GLN A 451 -22.41 -22.97 -2.11
CA GLN A 451 -23.53 -23.92 -2.14
C GLN A 451 -23.98 -24.28 -0.72
N GLU A 452 -25.09 -25.01 -0.59
CA GLU A 452 -25.54 -25.52 0.70
C GLU A 452 -24.55 -26.56 1.29
N PRO A 453 -24.41 -26.65 2.63
CA PRO A 453 -25.12 -25.89 3.68
C PRO A 453 -24.53 -24.50 3.97
N TRP A 454 -23.51 -24.06 3.23
CA TRP A 454 -22.74 -22.86 3.56
C TRP A 454 -23.50 -21.53 3.29
N ARG A 455 -24.67 -21.57 2.63
CA ARG A 455 -25.44 -20.35 2.32
C ARG A 455 -26.00 -19.66 3.56
N GLU A 456 -26.34 -20.39 4.63
CA GLU A 456 -26.83 -19.77 5.87
C GLU A 456 -25.81 -18.80 6.48
N TRP A 457 -24.51 -19.13 6.37
CA TRP A 457 -23.41 -18.39 6.97
C TRP A 457 -23.11 -17.05 6.27
N ILE A 458 -23.46 -16.92 4.98
CA ILE A 458 -23.27 -15.69 4.18
C ILE A 458 -24.48 -14.76 4.15
N GLN A 459 -25.64 -15.14 4.68
CA GLN A 459 -26.85 -14.30 4.59
C GLN A 459 -26.68 -12.92 5.26
N TRP A 460 -25.93 -12.86 6.36
CA TRP A 460 -25.68 -11.61 7.09
C TRP A 460 -24.74 -10.63 6.33
N PRO A 461 -23.53 -11.01 5.88
CA PRO A 461 -22.70 -10.11 5.07
C PRO A 461 -23.34 -9.77 3.72
N LEU A 462 -24.04 -10.72 3.06
CA LEU A 462 -24.79 -10.43 1.83
C LEU A 462 -25.87 -9.37 2.06
N ARG A 463 -26.59 -9.43 3.18
CA ARG A 463 -27.55 -8.39 3.56
C ARG A 463 -26.88 -7.05 3.73
N CYS A 464 -25.75 -6.98 4.44
CA CYS A 464 -25.05 -5.71 4.70
C CYS A 464 -24.66 -5.01 3.39
N ILE A 465 -24.20 -5.77 2.39
CA ILE A 465 -23.89 -5.25 1.06
C ILE A 465 -25.16 -4.84 0.29
N ARG A 466 -26.20 -5.69 0.26
CA ARG A 466 -27.45 -5.42 -0.47
C ARG A 466 -28.25 -4.24 0.08
N GLU A 467 -28.21 -4.01 1.39
CA GLU A 467 -28.84 -2.87 2.08
C GLU A 467 -27.90 -1.64 2.12
N GLY A 468 -26.63 -1.78 1.71
CA GLY A 468 -25.65 -0.69 1.63
C GLY A 468 -25.19 -0.15 2.99
N VAL A 469 -25.15 -1.02 4.01
CA VAL A 469 -25.03 -0.69 5.44
C VAL A 469 -23.77 -1.28 6.06
N ASP A 470 -23.29 -0.67 7.15
CA ASP A 470 -22.02 -1.04 7.76
C ASP A 470 -22.12 -2.32 8.60
N ILE A 471 -21.42 -3.37 8.15
CA ILE A 471 -21.30 -4.67 8.84
C ILE A 471 -20.68 -4.55 10.25
N ARG A 472 -19.98 -3.45 10.56
CA ARG A 472 -19.41 -3.19 11.89
C ARG A 472 -20.45 -2.71 12.89
N GLU A 473 -21.47 -1.99 12.41
CA GLU A 473 -22.45 -1.27 13.23
C GLU A 473 -23.75 -2.06 13.42
N ILE A 474 -24.20 -2.81 12.41
CA ILE A 474 -25.47 -3.56 12.48
C ILE A 474 -25.43 -4.74 13.47
N GLU A 475 -26.49 -4.89 14.25
CA GLU A 475 -26.75 -6.13 15.00
C GLU A 475 -27.00 -7.30 14.03
N PRO A 476 -26.29 -8.43 14.15
CA PRO A 476 -26.64 -9.65 13.44
C PRO A 476 -28.05 -10.11 13.81
N LEU A 477 -28.79 -10.63 12.81
CA LEU A 477 -30.12 -11.19 13.06
C LEU A 477 -30.06 -12.23 14.18
N LYS A 478 -30.92 -12.04 15.18
CA LYS A 478 -31.30 -13.11 16.11
C LYS A 478 -31.94 -14.25 15.29
N PRO A 479 -31.62 -15.52 15.56
CA PRO A 479 -32.40 -16.64 15.04
C PRO A 479 -33.87 -16.44 15.42
N VAL A 480 -34.79 -16.78 14.52
CA VAL A 480 -36.24 -16.61 14.78
C VAL A 480 -36.63 -17.48 15.97
N GLU A 481 -37.11 -16.85 17.04
CA GLU A 481 -37.56 -17.51 18.27
C GLU A 481 -38.86 -18.28 18.00
N GLY A 482 -38.71 -19.50 17.49
CA GLY A 482 -39.81 -20.38 17.11
C GLY A 482 -39.43 -21.84 16.84
N ASN A 483 -38.14 -22.17 16.68
CA ASN A 483 -37.67 -23.55 16.53
C ASN A 483 -36.83 -23.96 17.76
N PRO A 484 -37.31 -24.89 18.61
CA PRO A 484 -36.71 -25.14 19.92
C PRO A 484 -35.39 -25.94 19.80
N ARG A 485 -34.27 -25.22 19.83
CA ARG A 485 -32.92 -25.76 19.57
C ARG A 485 -32.86 -26.52 18.24
N THR A 486 -32.60 -25.78 17.17
CA THR A 486 -31.50 -26.23 16.32
C THR A 486 -30.29 -26.42 17.23
N GLN A 487 -29.96 -27.69 17.48
CA GLN A 487 -28.59 -28.11 17.72
C GLN A 487 -27.72 -27.46 16.63
N LEU A 488 -26.43 -27.18 16.88
CA LEU A 488 -25.52 -26.99 15.74
C LEU A 488 -25.79 -28.18 14.81
N PRO A 489 -26.14 -27.95 13.53
CA PRO A 489 -26.51 -29.05 12.66
C PRO A 489 -25.35 -30.03 12.73
N THR A 490 -25.64 -31.26 13.18
CA THR A 490 -24.62 -32.30 13.24
C THR A 490 -24.41 -32.74 11.81
N ILE A 491 -23.68 -31.90 11.07
CA ILE A 491 -23.18 -32.15 9.73
C ILE A 491 -22.15 -33.25 9.92
N ASN A 492 -22.68 -34.47 10.03
CA ASN A 492 -21.95 -35.67 9.68
C ASN A 492 -21.53 -35.46 8.22
N PHE A 493 -20.32 -34.92 8.04
CA PHE A 493 -19.58 -34.97 6.80
C PHE A 493 -19.37 -36.45 6.48
N ASN A 494 -20.37 -37.02 5.82
CA ASN A 494 -20.44 -38.43 5.53
C ASN A 494 -19.27 -38.74 4.59
N LEU A 495 -18.27 -39.48 5.10
CA LEU A 495 -16.95 -39.71 4.49
C LEU A 495 -16.98 -40.53 3.17
N GLY A 496 -18.13 -40.62 2.50
CA GLY A 496 -18.37 -41.39 1.29
C GLY A 496 -18.60 -40.58 0.01
N LEU A 497 -18.61 -39.24 0.05
CA LEU A 497 -18.83 -38.41 -1.15
C LEU A 497 -17.55 -38.07 -1.93
N PHE A 498 -16.36 -38.28 -1.37
CA PHE A 498 -15.11 -38.25 -2.13
C PHE A 498 -14.77 -39.64 -2.68
N ARG A 499 -15.28 -39.97 -3.87
CA ARG A 499 -14.79 -41.08 -4.71
C ARG A 499 -13.90 -40.54 -5.84
N PRO A 500 -12.63 -40.95 -5.94
CA PRO A 500 -11.76 -40.59 -7.07
C PRO A 500 -11.96 -41.56 -8.25
N SER A 501 -12.86 -41.21 -9.17
CA SER A 501 -13.12 -41.93 -10.44
C SER A 501 -14.10 -41.11 -11.29
N GLU A 502 -13.94 -40.81 -12.59
CA GLU A 502 -12.88 -41.07 -13.59
C GLU A 502 -12.93 -39.90 -14.62
N PRO A 503 -11.88 -39.64 -15.43
CA PRO A 503 -11.91 -38.64 -16.49
C PRO A 503 -12.54 -39.18 -17.80
N PRO A 504 -13.05 -38.29 -18.68
CA PRO A 504 -13.22 -38.57 -20.11
C PRO A 504 -11.88 -38.50 -20.88
#